data_AF-A0A7K4AJ46-F1
#
_entry.id   AF-A0A7K4AJ46-F1
#
_cell.length_a   1.000
_cell.length_b   1.000
_cell.length_c   1.000
_cell.angle_alpha   90.00
_cell.angle_beta   90.00
_cell.angle_gamma   90.00
#
_symmetry.space_group_name_H-M   'P 1'
#
loop_
_entity.id
_entity.type
_entity.pdbx_description
1 polymer ?
#
loop_
_entity_poly.entity_id
_entity_poly.type
_entity_poly.pdbx_seq_one_letter_code
_entity_poly.pdbx_strand_id
1 'polypeptide(L)'
;MYRDFGRTDSINILSFLRSRIEVISPEDLDYLEASRFRLSNNKKGKKLSLIDSLGYICSKRLKIRFLTGDREFKDIEEVEYIK
;
A
#
# COMPACT_ATOMS: atom_id res chain seq x y z
N MET A 1 -15.68 2.78 1.41
CA MET A 1 -15.87 4.12 0.81
C MET A 1 -17.18 4.22 0.01
N TYR A 2 -17.31 3.69 -1.21
CA TYR A 2 -18.59 3.80 -1.96
C TYR A 2 -19.79 3.21 -1.19
N ARG A 3 -19.60 2.03 -0.59
CA ARG A 3 -20.62 1.39 0.26
C ARG A 3 -21.07 2.28 1.42
N ASP A 4 -20.16 3.04 2.00
CA ASP A 4 -20.37 3.75 3.26
C ASP A 4 -20.79 5.22 3.04
N PHE A 5 -20.43 5.83 1.90
CA PHE A 5 -20.63 7.24 1.59
C PHE A 5 -21.39 7.52 0.26
N GLY A 6 -21.66 6.50 -0.54
CA GLY A 6 -22.28 6.69 -1.87
C GLY A 6 -21.36 7.38 -2.88
N ARG A 7 -21.89 7.63 -4.10
CA ARG A 7 -21.08 8.12 -5.24
C ARG A 7 -20.51 9.51 -5.02
N THR A 8 -21.37 10.49 -4.71
CA THR A 8 -21.01 11.91 -4.69
C THR A 8 -20.00 12.20 -3.60
N ASP A 9 -20.27 11.78 -2.36
CA ASP A 9 -19.37 12.04 -1.24
C ASP A 9 -18.03 11.30 -1.39
N SER A 10 -18.05 10.08 -1.93
CA SER A 10 -16.80 9.37 -2.27
C SER A 10 -15.93 10.16 -3.25
N ILE A 11 -16.51 10.76 -4.30
CA ILE A 11 -15.76 11.57 -5.27
C ILE A 11 -15.23 12.86 -4.62
N ASN A 12 -16.03 13.50 -3.77
CA ASN A 12 -15.62 14.73 -3.07
C ASN A 12 -14.45 14.46 -2.11
N ILE A 13 -14.53 13.39 -1.32
CA ILE A 13 -13.44 12.96 -0.42
C ILE A 13 -12.17 12.67 -1.22
N LEU A 14 -12.27 11.89 -2.31
CA LEU A 14 -11.11 11.57 -3.15
C LEU A 14 -10.49 12.83 -3.77
N SER A 15 -11.30 13.76 -4.25
CA SER A 15 -10.82 15.02 -4.85
C SER A 15 -10.10 15.89 -3.83
N PHE A 16 -10.64 15.99 -2.62
CA PHE A 16 -10.03 16.71 -1.51
C PHE A 16 -8.71 16.08 -1.05
N LEU A 17 -8.63 14.75 -0.98
CA LEU A 17 -7.39 14.06 -0.62
C LEU A 17 -6.32 14.24 -1.69
N ARG A 18 -6.70 14.09 -2.98
CA ARG A 18 -5.78 14.25 -4.12
C ARG A 18 -5.12 15.63 -4.19
N SER A 19 -5.74 16.68 -3.68
CA SER A 19 -5.13 18.02 -3.65
C SER A 19 -4.12 18.23 -2.51
N ARG A 20 -4.01 17.26 -1.59
CA ARG A 20 -3.16 17.35 -0.39
C ARG A 20 -2.07 16.29 -0.33
N ILE A 21 -2.10 15.32 -1.25
CA ILE A 21 -1.13 14.24 -1.31
C ILE A 21 -0.40 14.30 -2.64
N GLU A 22 0.86 13.88 -2.63
CA GLU A 22 1.58 13.58 -3.84
C GLU A 22 1.26 12.14 -4.26
N VAL A 23 0.81 11.95 -5.51
CA VAL A 23 0.57 10.62 -6.06
C VAL A 23 1.80 10.21 -6.84
N ILE A 24 2.53 9.24 -6.29
CA ILE A 24 3.71 8.67 -6.94
C ILE A 24 3.30 7.50 -7.83
N SER A 25 3.72 7.53 -9.09
CA SER A 25 3.56 6.40 -10.00
C SER A 25 4.62 5.34 -9.73
N PRO A 26 4.24 4.05 -9.61
CA PRO A 26 5.20 2.96 -9.57
C PRO A 26 5.92 2.79 -10.91
N GLU A 27 7.14 2.29 -10.86
CA GLU A 27 7.95 1.90 -12.01
C GLU A 27 7.81 0.40 -12.29
N ASP A 28 8.17 -0.07 -13.49
CA ASP A 28 8.10 -1.50 -13.85
C ASP A 28 8.89 -2.39 -12.88
N LEU A 29 10.03 -1.90 -12.38
CA LEU A 29 10.83 -2.59 -11.38
C LEU A 29 10.10 -2.71 -10.03
N ASP A 30 9.28 -1.73 -9.64
CA ASP A 30 8.48 -1.81 -8.41
C ASP A 30 7.48 -2.97 -8.48
N TYR A 31 6.85 -3.18 -9.64
CA TYR A 31 5.92 -4.29 -9.85
C TYR A 31 6.62 -5.65 -9.79
N LEU A 32 7.80 -5.76 -10.41
CA LEU A 32 8.59 -6.99 -10.38
C LEU A 32 8.99 -7.35 -8.95
N GLU A 33 9.54 -6.39 -8.21
CA GLU A 33 9.97 -6.59 -6.82
C GLU A 33 8.79 -6.83 -5.87
N ALA A 34 7.65 -6.17 -6.08
CA ALA A 34 6.43 -6.42 -5.32
C ALA A 34 5.92 -7.85 -5.50
N SER A 35 5.97 -8.36 -6.74
CA SER A 35 5.60 -9.74 -7.05
C SER A 35 6.55 -10.74 -6.36
N ARG A 36 7.87 -10.51 -6.43
CA ARG A 36 8.88 -11.34 -5.76
C ARG A 36 8.71 -11.33 -4.24
N PHE A 37 8.48 -10.16 -3.65
CA PHE A 37 8.25 -9.98 -2.22
C PHE A 37 6.99 -10.71 -1.75
N ARG A 38 5.87 -10.55 -2.50
CA ARG A 38 4.61 -11.25 -2.23
C ARG A 38 4.78 -12.76 -2.24
N LEU A 39 5.39 -13.30 -3.29
CA LEU A 39 5.62 -14.75 -3.42
C LEU A 39 6.47 -15.29 -2.26
N SER A 40 7.51 -14.55 -1.87
CA SER A 40 8.43 -14.95 -0.80
C SER A 40 7.76 -14.96 0.57
N ASN A 41 6.90 -13.97 0.87
CA ASN A 41 6.15 -13.91 2.12
C ASN A 41 4.97 -14.89 2.15
N ASN A 42 4.31 -15.12 1.02
CA ASN A 42 3.21 -16.08 0.95
C ASN A 42 3.71 -17.53 1.15
N LYS A 43 4.92 -17.85 0.67
CA LYS A 43 5.59 -19.12 1.00
C LYS A 43 5.85 -19.29 2.50
N LYS A 44 5.92 -18.20 3.26
CA LYS A 44 6.06 -18.19 4.73
C LYS A 44 4.70 -18.19 5.45
N GLY A 45 3.59 -18.35 4.73
CA GLY A 45 2.23 -18.41 5.29
C GLY A 45 1.52 -17.07 5.41
N LYS A 46 2.18 -15.94 5.07
CA LYS A 46 1.50 -14.64 5.00
C LYS A 46 0.53 -14.58 3.83
N LYS A 47 -0.46 -13.68 3.88
CA LYS A 47 -1.44 -13.51 2.79
C LYS A 47 -1.39 -12.10 2.20
N LEU A 48 -0.23 -11.73 1.66
CA LEU A 48 -0.03 -10.39 1.12
C LEU A 48 -0.71 -10.25 -0.26
N SER A 49 -1.39 -9.11 -0.44
CA SER A 49 -1.90 -8.70 -1.74
C SER A 49 -0.77 -8.10 -2.58
N LEU A 50 -0.95 -8.08 -3.91
CA LEU A 50 0.02 -7.43 -4.80
C LEU A 50 0.02 -5.91 -4.60
N ILE A 51 -1.15 -5.30 -4.38
CA ILE A 51 -1.28 -3.84 -4.25
C ILE A 51 -0.59 -3.35 -2.97
N ASP A 52 -0.72 -4.07 -1.86
CA ASP A 52 -0.05 -3.71 -0.60
C ASP A 52 1.46 -3.95 -0.70
N SER A 53 1.86 -5.05 -1.34
CA SER A 53 3.28 -5.33 -1.62
C SER A 53 3.90 -4.24 -2.50
N LEU A 54 3.16 -3.72 -3.48
CA LEU A 54 3.61 -2.63 -4.33
C LEU A 54 3.79 -1.33 -3.54
N GLY A 55 2.82 -0.98 -2.69
CA GLY A 55 2.95 0.17 -1.80
C GLY A 55 4.17 0.07 -0.89
N TYR A 56 4.42 -1.11 -0.31
CA TYR A 56 5.61 -1.37 0.49
C TYR A 56 6.91 -1.20 -0.31
N ILE A 57 7.02 -1.79 -1.51
CA ILE A 57 8.22 -1.66 -2.34
C ILE A 57 8.46 -0.20 -2.76
N CYS A 58 7.42 0.53 -3.16
CA CYS A 58 7.52 1.96 -3.46
C CYS A 58 8.04 2.75 -2.24
N SER A 59 7.55 2.44 -1.03
CA SER A 59 8.03 3.11 0.19
C SER A 59 9.53 2.90 0.44
N LYS A 60 10.04 1.68 0.21
CA LYS A 60 11.47 1.36 0.33
C LYS A 60 12.30 2.12 -0.70
N ARG A 61 11.84 2.20 -1.96
CA ARG A 61 12.51 2.99 -3.01
C ARG A 61 12.58 4.47 -2.65
N LEU A 62 11.48 5.02 -2.12
CA LEU A 62 11.36 6.42 -1.70
C LEU A 62 12.03 6.71 -0.35
N LYS A 63 12.50 5.67 0.38
CA LYS A 63 13.08 5.78 1.73
C LYS A 63 12.14 6.44 2.75
N ILE A 64 10.85 6.09 2.67
CA ILE A 64 9.82 6.52 3.62
C ILE A 64 9.20 5.29 4.29
N ARG A 65 8.59 5.46 5.47
CA ARG A 65 7.91 4.36 6.17
C ARG A 65 6.61 3.97 5.46
N PHE A 66 6.28 2.68 5.46
CA PHE A 66 5.02 2.17 4.96
C PHE A 66 3.97 2.14 6.08
N LEU A 67 3.03 3.10 6.08
CA LEU A 67 1.94 3.16 7.05
C LEU A 67 0.81 2.20 6.63
N THR A 68 0.43 1.26 7.50
CA THR A 68 -0.66 0.32 7.23
C THR A 68 -1.35 -0.19 8.50
N GLY A 69 -2.62 -0.55 8.36
CA GLY A 69 -3.38 -1.29 9.37
C GLY A 69 -3.41 -2.81 9.14
N ASP A 70 -2.73 -3.31 8.11
CA ASP A 70 -2.69 -4.75 7.82
C ASP A 70 -1.70 -5.47 8.74
N ARG A 71 -2.23 -6.39 9.56
CA ARG A 71 -1.46 -7.18 10.52
C ARG A 71 -0.38 -8.03 9.86
N GLU A 72 -0.54 -8.40 8.58
CA GLU A 72 0.45 -9.22 7.87
C GLU A 72 1.79 -8.47 7.71
N PHE A 73 1.76 -7.13 7.79
CA PHE A 73 2.92 -6.25 7.73
C PHE A 73 3.52 -5.86 9.08
N LYS A 74 2.88 -6.21 10.21
CA LYS A 74 3.22 -5.70 11.55
C LYS A 74 4.70 -5.86 11.92
N ASP A 75 5.31 -6.97 11.54
CA ASP A 75 6.71 -7.31 11.88
C ASP A 75 7.65 -7.20 10.67
N ILE A 76 7.27 -6.41 9.65
CA ILE A 76 8.10 -6.14 8.47
C ILE A 76 8.88 -4.84 8.71
N GLU A 77 10.16 -4.84 8.32
CA GLU A 77 11.04 -3.68 8.45
C GLU A 77 10.48 -2.45 7.72
N GLU A 78 10.74 -1.24 8.23
CA GLU A 78 10.27 0.05 7.66
C GLU A 78 8.74 0.19 7.57
N VAL A 79 7.98 -0.68 8.26
CA VAL A 79 6.53 -0.54 8.41
C VAL A 79 6.20 0.30 9.64
N GLU A 80 5.20 1.16 9.50
CA GLU A 80 4.49 1.78 10.61
C GLU A 80 3.11 1.13 10.71
N TYR A 81 2.93 0.25 11.69
CA TYR A 81 1.68 -0.45 11.90
C TYR A 81 0.75 0.34 12.84
N ILE A 82 -0.48 0.57 12.40
CA ILE A 82 -1.54 1.17 13.21
C ILE A 82 -2.67 0.16 13.46
N LYS A 83 -3.26 0.20 14.66
CA LYS A 83 -4.33 -0.70 15.07
C LYS A 83 -5.70 -0.04 14.94
#